data_AF-A0A838ZJF2-F1
#
_entry.id   AF-A0A838ZJF2-F1
#
_cell.length_a   1.000
_cell.length_b   1.000
_cell.length_c   1.000
_cell.angle_alpha   90.00
_cell.angle_beta   90.00
_cell.angle_gamma   90.00
#
_symmetry.space_group_name_H-M   'P 1'
#
loop_
_entity.id
_entity.type
_entity.pdbx_description
1 polymer ?
#
loop_
_entity_poly.entity_id
_entity_poly.type
_entity_poly.pdbx_seq_one_letter_code
_entity_poly.pdbx_strand_id
1 'polypeptide(L)'
;MKNWNRIFYGLGILPWVALIPLLTFYFHAAIILRRLPSYNYPDPKDLDFYESYRKIIDPTSDLWGYSFLLWIILLIIYSILQRKKFNWKPIIFSGFGHLMVIFQFFNGVIGWYID
;
A
#
# COMPACT_ATOMS: atom_id res chain seq x y z
N MET A 1 -26.30 3.07 -5.09
CA MET A 1 -25.59 1.96 -4.43
C MET A 1 -24.62 1.23 -5.36
N LYS A 2 -25.03 0.75 -6.54
CA LYS A 2 -24.14 0.01 -7.47
C LYS A 2 -22.87 0.78 -7.85
N ASN A 3 -22.97 2.09 -8.11
CA ASN A 3 -21.82 2.92 -8.47
C ASN A 3 -20.84 3.11 -7.30
N TRP A 4 -21.34 3.41 -6.09
CA TRP A 4 -20.51 3.50 -4.88
C TRP A 4 -19.73 2.20 -4.61
N ASN A 5 -20.41 1.04 -4.71
CA ASN A 5 -19.75 -0.24 -4.54
C ASN A 5 -18.61 -0.44 -5.55
N ARG A 6 -18.85 -0.12 -6.84
CA ARG A 6 -17.83 -0.22 -7.90
C ARG A 6 -16.62 0.67 -7.61
N ILE A 7 -16.85 1.90 -7.16
CA ILE A 7 -15.78 2.85 -6.82
C ILE A 7 -14.93 2.27 -5.69
N PHE A 8 -15.53 1.86 -4.57
CA PHE A 8 -14.79 1.28 -3.45
C PHE A 8 -14.07 -0.01 -3.83
N TYR A 9 -14.68 -0.92 -4.58
CA TYR A 9 -13.99 -2.12 -5.07
C TYR A 9 -12.80 -1.77 -5.97
N GLY A 10 -12.94 -0.79 -6.85
CA GLY A 10 -11.84 -0.31 -7.70
C GLY A 10 -10.70 0.29 -6.88
N LEU A 11 -11.02 1.15 -5.91
CA LEU A 11 -10.03 1.72 -4.99
C LEU A 11 -9.37 0.63 -4.14
N GLY A 12 -10.07 -0.45 -3.82
CA GLY A 12 -9.50 -1.60 -3.09
C GLY A 12 -8.45 -2.39 -3.88
N ILE A 13 -8.34 -2.21 -5.18
CA ILE A 13 -7.30 -2.85 -6.02
C ILE A 13 -5.98 -2.05 -5.95
N LEU A 14 -6.05 -0.73 -5.85
CA LEU A 14 -4.88 0.15 -5.91
C LEU A 14 -3.82 -0.11 -4.83
N PRO A 15 -4.16 -0.45 -3.57
CA PRO A 15 -3.16 -0.83 -2.57
C PRO A 15 -2.29 -2.01 -2.98
N TRP A 16 -2.83 -2.97 -3.72
CA TRP A 16 -2.05 -4.12 -4.18
C TRP A 16 -0.97 -3.76 -5.18
N VAL A 17 -1.18 -2.68 -5.95
CA VAL A 17 -0.21 -2.17 -6.91
C VAL A 17 1.05 -1.64 -6.21
N ALA A 18 0.91 -1.06 -5.02
CA ALA A 18 2.04 -0.66 -4.18
C ALA A 18 2.60 -1.83 -3.35
N LEU A 19 1.73 -2.68 -2.80
CA LEU A 19 2.11 -3.76 -1.90
C LEU A 19 2.98 -4.81 -2.58
N ILE A 20 2.67 -5.21 -3.81
CA ILE A 20 3.36 -6.30 -4.51
C ILE A 20 4.83 -5.95 -4.78
N PRO A 21 5.17 -4.79 -5.40
CA PRO A 21 6.57 -4.38 -5.59
C PRO A 21 7.35 -4.30 -4.28
N LEU A 22 6.75 -3.72 -3.23
CA LEU A 22 7.38 -3.60 -1.92
C LEU A 22 7.68 -4.97 -1.29
N LEU A 23 6.72 -5.90 -1.31
CA LEU A 23 6.94 -7.27 -0.82
C LEU A 23 7.98 -8.01 -1.65
N THR A 24 7.95 -7.84 -2.97
CA THR A 24 8.92 -8.48 -3.87
C THR A 24 10.34 -7.99 -3.55
N PHE A 25 10.52 -6.68 -3.40
CA PHE A 25 11.79 -6.10 -2.97
C PHE A 25 12.25 -6.68 -1.63
N TYR A 26 11.35 -6.71 -0.64
CA TYR A 26 11.65 -7.23 0.70
C TYR A 26 12.15 -8.67 0.67
N PHE A 27 11.44 -9.57 -0.01
CA PHE A 27 11.85 -10.97 -0.09
C PHE A 27 13.10 -11.16 -0.93
N HIS A 28 13.28 -10.37 -2.00
CA HIS A 28 14.49 -10.43 -2.82
C HIS A 28 15.73 -10.00 -2.03
N ALA A 29 15.63 -8.90 -1.27
CA ALA A 29 16.66 -8.48 -0.33
C ALA A 29 16.92 -9.55 0.72
N ALA A 30 15.88 -10.18 1.27
CA ALA A 30 16.06 -11.23 2.27
C ALA A 30 16.86 -12.44 1.76
N ILE A 31 16.62 -12.83 0.50
CA ILE A 31 17.34 -13.94 -0.16
C ILE A 31 18.82 -13.58 -0.31
N ILE A 32 19.13 -12.38 -0.78
CA ILE A 32 20.51 -11.93 -1.04
C ILE A 32 21.28 -11.75 0.27
N LEU A 33 20.63 -11.18 1.29
CA LEU A 33 21.23 -10.95 2.60
C LEU A 33 21.30 -12.21 3.47
N ARG A 34 20.65 -13.31 3.06
CA ARG A 34 20.48 -14.56 3.83
C ARG A 34 19.85 -14.35 5.22
N ARG A 35 19.13 -13.24 5.38
CA ARG A 35 18.41 -12.85 6.60
C ARG A 35 17.32 -11.87 6.23
N LEU A 36 16.32 -11.71 7.09
CA LEU A 36 15.35 -10.64 6.89
C LEU A 36 16.05 -9.27 6.97
N PRO A 37 15.76 -8.35 6.02
CA PRO A 37 16.20 -6.96 6.06
C PRO A 37 15.95 -6.34 7.44
N SER A 38 16.98 -5.71 8.02
CA SER A 38 16.93 -5.07 9.33
C SER A 38 17.65 -3.73 9.29
N TYR A 39 17.12 -2.74 10.00
CA TYR A 39 17.65 -1.38 10.04
C TYR A 39 19.19 -1.32 10.16
N ASN A 40 19.80 -0.53 9.28
CA ASN A 40 21.23 -0.24 9.08
C ASN A 40 22.19 -1.42 8.88
N TYR A 41 21.71 -2.62 8.54
CA TYR A 41 22.59 -3.75 8.30
C TYR A 41 22.12 -4.71 7.20
N PRO A 42 22.69 -4.69 5.98
CA PRO A 42 23.36 -3.58 5.27
C PRO A 42 22.37 -2.68 4.52
N ASP A 43 22.71 -1.42 4.24
CA ASP A 43 21.78 -0.44 3.63
C ASP A 43 21.17 -0.98 2.31
N PRO A 44 19.83 -1.02 2.15
CA PRO A 44 19.18 -1.48 0.94
C PRO A 44 19.58 -0.67 -0.29
N LYS A 45 20.00 0.60 -0.14
CA LYS A 45 20.50 1.44 -1.23
C LYS A 45 21.80 0.92 -1.82
N ASP A 46 22.56 0.13 -1.06
CA ASP A 46 23.79 -0.49 -1.52
C ASP A 46 23.54 -1.77 -2.34
N LEU A 47 22.29 -2.23 -2.43
CA LEU A 47 21.93 -3.41 -3.21
C LEU A 47 21.83 -3.05 -4.69
N ASP A 48 22.54 -3.76 -5.56
CA ASP A 48 22.61 -3.50 -7.01
C ASP A 48 21.25 -3.39 -7.71
N PHE A 49 20.21 -4.03 -7.16
CA PHE A 49 18.86 -4.03 -7.71
C PHE A 49 17.95 -2.94 -7.12
N TYR A 50 18.39 -2.19 -6.10
CA TYR A 50 17.60 -1.16 -5.44
C TYR A 50 17.02 -0.15 -6.43
N GLU A 51 17.86 0.42 -7.30
CA GLU A 51 17.44 1.41 -8.29
C GLU A 51 16.41 0.87 -9.30
N SER A 52 16.43 -0.44 -9.57
CA SER A 52 15.42 -1.07 -10.44
C SER A 52 14.07 -1.16 -9.75
N TYR A 53 14.05 -1.54 -8.47
CA TYR A 53 12.82 -1.60 -7.68
C TYR A 53 12.30 -0.22 -7.35
N ARG A 54 13.19 0.75 -7.10
CA ARG A 54 12.85 2.12 -6.75
C ARG A 54 11.98 2.81 -7.80
N LYS A 55 12.33 2.65 -9.08
CA LYS A 55 11.56 3.16 -10.22
C LYS A 55 10.12 2.64 -10.30
N ILE A 56 9.80 1.57 -9.60
CA ILE A 56 8.46 0.98 -9.52
C ILE A 56 7.81 1.32 -8.19
N ILE A 57 8.54 1.16 -7.08
CA ILE A 57 8.02 1.37 -5.72
C ILE A 57 7.64 2.82 -5.49
N ASP A 58 8.49 3.79 -5.86
CA ASP A 58 8.21 5.22 -5.65
C ASP A 58 6.88 5.64 -6.30
N PRO A 59 6.68 5.50 -7.63
CA PRO A 59 5.45 5.96 -8.26
C PRO A 59 4.21 5.15 -7.84
N THR A 60 4.36 3.86 -7.51
CA THR A 60 3.22 3.06 -7.03
C THR A 60 2.82 3.41 -5.60
N SER A 61 3.79 3.76 -4.75
CA SER A 61 3.57 4.25 -3.39
C SER A 61 2.90 5.63 -3.41
N ASP A 62 3.35 6.53 -4.28
CA ASP A 62 2.70 7.84 -4.48
C ASP A 62 1.26 7.68 -4.97
N LEU A 63 1.05 6.84 -5.99
CA LEU A 63 -0.29 6.54 -6.51
C LEU A 63 -1.21 5.98 -5.42
N TRP A 64 -0.68 5.08 -4.58
CA TRP A 64 -1.40 4.57 -3.42
C TRP A 64 -1.72 5.67 -2.40
N GLY A 65 -0.78 6.58 -2.11
CA GLY A 65 -0.99 7.71 -1.22
C GLY A 65 -2.14 8.61 -1.67
N TYR A 66 -2.17 8.99 -2.95
CA TYR A 66 -3.29 9.74 -3.53
C TYR A 66 -4.61 8.96 -3.48
N SER A 67 -4.56 7.66 -3.77
CA SER A 67 -5.72 6.76 -3.69
C SER A 67 -6.27 6.67 -2.26
N PHE A 68 -5.41 6.58 -1.25
CA PHE A 68 -5.80 6.51 0.14
C PHE A 68 -6.48 7.81 0.61
N LEU A 69 -5.94 8.97 0.25
CA LEU A 69 -6.58 10.25 0.53
C LEU A 69 -7.95 10.37 -0.13
N LEU A 70 -8.05 9.98 -1.41
CA LEU A 70 -9.32 9.96 -2.13
C LEU A 70 -10.32 8.99 -1.48
N TRP A 71 -9.86 7.82 -1.05
CA TRP A 71 -10.68 6.82 -0.37
C TRP A 71 -11.25 7.35 0.94
N ILE A 72 -10.46 8.06 1.76
CA ILE A 72 -10.95 8.70 2.99
C ILE A 72 -12.03 9.74 2.67
N ILE A 73 -11.79 10.63 1.71
CA ILE A 73 -12.76 11.67 1.32
C ILE A 73 -14.08 11.02 0.87
N LEU A 74 -14.00 10.00 0.02
CA LEU A 74 -15.17 9.28 -0.48
C LEU A 74 -15.89 8.50 0.62
N LEU A 75 -15.16 7.93 1.59
CA LEU A 75 -15.74 7.26 2.74
C LEU A 75 -16.56 8.22 3.59
N ILE A 76 -16.04 9.43 3.86
CA ILE A 76 -16.75 10.47 4.62
C ILE A 76 -18.02 10.86 3.87
N ILE A 77 -17.91 11.19 2.58
CA ILE A 77 -19.06 11.57 1.74
C ILE A 77 -20.11 10.46 1.72
N TYR A 78 -19.68 9.22 1.49
CA TYR A 78 -20.58 8.06 1.45
C TYR A 78 -21.29 7.84 2.79
N SER A 79 -20.58 8.00 3.91
CA SER A 79 -21.13 7.87 5.27
C SER A 79 -22.22 8.90 5.56
N ILE A 80 -22.03 10.13 5.11
CA ILE A 80 -23.02 11.20 5.27
C ILE A 80 -24.25 10.94 4.37
N LEU A 81 -24.02 10.67 3.08
CA LEU A 81 -25.10 10.54 2.08
C LEU A 81 -25.91 9.25 2.22
N GLN A 82 -25.29 8.15 2.66
CA GLN A 82 -25.91 6.82 2.69
C GLN A 82 -26.14 6.28 4.10
N ARG A 83 -26.19 7.16 5.11
CA ARG A 83 -26.34 6.80 6.55
C ARG A 83 -27.41 5.74 6.87
N LYS A 84 -28.52 5.69 6.13
CA LYS A 84 -29.63 4.72 6.35
C LYS A 84 -29.51 3.42 5.53
N LYS A 85 -28.68 3.39 4.49
CA LYS A 85 -28.51 2.26 3.55
C LYS A 85 -27.02 1.95 3.35
N PHE A 86 -26.26 2.08 4.44
CA PHE A 86 -24.81 1.97 4.40
C PHE A 86 -24.40 0.52 4.17
N ASN A 87 -23.62 0.28 3.11
CA ASN A 87 -23.10 -1.03 2.78
C ASN A 87 -21.63 -1.12 3.16
N TRP A 88 -21.34 -1.79 4.29
CA TRP A 88 -19.98 -1.91 4.83
C TRP A 88 -19.05 -2.81 4.02
N LYS A 89 -19.58 -3.82 3.30
CA LYS A 89 -18.77 -4.82 2.60
C LYS A 89 -17.69 -4.25 1.68
N PRO A 90 -18.00 -3.36 0.72
CA PRO A 90 -16.98 -2.80 -0.19
C PRO A 90 -15.98 -1.88 0.53
N ILE A 91 -16.38 -1.24 1.62
CA ILE A 91 -15.50 -0.37 2.42
C ILE A 91 -14.50 -1.21 3.20
N ILE A 92 -14.95 -2.29 3.84
CA ILE A 92 -14.07 -3.19 4.57
C ILE A 92 -13.07 -3.82 3.60
N PHE A 93 -13.53 -4.28 2.43
CA PHE A 93 -12.65 -4.87 1.42
C PHE A 93 -11.58 -3.89 0.94
N SER A 94 -11.97 -2.65 0.61
CA SER A 94 -11.02 -1.64 0.16
C SER A 94 -10.10 -1.15 1.27
N GLY A 95 -10.64 -0.92 2.46
CA GLY A 95 -9.89 -0.55 3.65
C GLY A 95 -8.86 -1.60 4.04
N PHE A 96 -9.15 -2.88 3.88
CA PHE A 96 -8.19 -3.96 4.13
C PHE A 96 -6.93 -3.83 3.28
N GLY A 97 -7.06 -3.53 1.99
CA GLY A 97 -5.91 -3.29 1.12
C GLY A 97 -5.06 -2.10 1.60
N HIS A 98 -5.70 -0.98 1.93
CA HIS A 98 -4.99 0.19 2.46
C HIS A 98 -4.30 -0.10 3.79
N LEU A 99 -4.96 -0.82 4.70
CA LEU A 99 -4.37 -1.24 5.98
C LEU A 99 -3.14 -2.15 5.78
N MET A 100 -3.16 -3.07 4.82
CA MET A 100 -2.01 -3.93 4.53
C MET A 100 -0.79 -3.12 4.10
N VAL A 101 -0.99 -2.13 3.24
CA VAL A 101 0.10 -1.22 2.83
C VAL A 101 0.59 -0.41 4.03
N ILE A 102 -0.31 0.16 4.84
CA ILE A 102 0.05 0.91 6.06
C ILE A 102 0.89 0.04 7.01
N PHE A 103 0.47 -1.20 7.30
CA PHE A 103 1.25 -2.09 8.15
C PHE A 103 2.62 -2.40 7.58
N GLN A 104 2.75 -2.43 6.25
CA GLN A 104 4.05 -2.59 5.64
C GLN A 104 4.94 -1.36 5.84
N PHE A 105 4.39 -0.13 5.77
CA PHE A 105 5.12 1.10 6.08
C PHE A 105 5.66 1.12 7.52
N PHE A 106 4.92 0.54 8.46
CA PHE A 106 5.33 0.40 9.87
C PHE A 106 6.25 -0.79 10.16
N ASN A 107 6.38 -1.73 9.23
CA ASN A 107 7.40 -2.77 9.34
C ASN A 107 8.76 -2.10 9.06
N GLY A 108 9.78 -2.37 9.88
CA GLY A 108 11.07 -1.65 9.91
C GLY A 108 11.94 -1.70 8.64
N VAL A 109 11.34 -2.10 7.52
CA VAL A 109 11.88 -2.29 6.17
C VAL A 109 11.51 -1.12 5.26
N ILE A 110 10.32 -0.53 5.39
CA ILE A 110 9.93 0.62 4.56
C ILE A 110 10.37 1.94 5.19
N GLY A 111 10.35 2.05 6.52
CA GLY A 111 11.11 3.09 7.20
C GLY A 111 12.58 3.12 6.74
N TRP A 112 13.09 1.96 6.31
CA TRP A 112 14.45 1.75 5.80
C TRP A 112 14.63 1.95 4.29
N TYR A 113 13.53 1.97 3.52
CA TYR A 113 13.53 2.35 2.10
C TYR A 113 13.42 3.87 1.93
N ILE A 114 12.75 4.55 2.87
CA ILE A 114 12.43 5.98 2.86
C ILE A 114 13.50 6.83 3.58
N ASP A 115 14.12 6.35 4.67
CA ASP A 115 15.37 6.92 5.22
C ASP A 115 16.48 6.85 4.17
#